data_AF-A0A1X7LJ83-F1
#
_entry.id   AF-A0A1X7LJ83-F1
#
_cell.length_a   1.000
_cell.length_b   1.000
_cell.length_c   1.000
_cell.angle_alpha   90.00
_cell.angle_beta   90.00
_cell.angle_gamma   90.00
#
_symmetry.space_group_name_H-M   'P 1'
#
loop_
_entity.id
_entity.type
_entity.pdbx_description
1 polymer ?
#
loop_
_entity_poly.entity_id
_entity_poly.type
_entity_poly.pdbx_seq_one_letter_code
_entity_poly.pdbx_strand_id
1 'polypeptide(L)'
;MHNVSKLLLIFDPSFGKLETSVQKEVFSAFNELVYRLVFSYVKNHHSAQDIVQEAFLKAFTSPPHHLDKNKICSWLRTLAKNGAINHLRKQKRMIPSIIDNDMFHNQHCLLYETLEQSIEREAMFTELISCIAQLPQRLKLILYLYCFENLSYRHISEKLSISEGSVRQSLYRARKTIKDDMNGK
;
A
#
# COMPACT_ATOMS: atom_id res chain seq x y z
N MET A 1 -10.44 -5.78 16.84
CA MET A 1 -11.08 -4.59 17.46
C MET A 1 -10.10 -3.53 18.00
N HIS A 2 -8.98 -3.87 18.65
CA HIS A 2 -8.18 -2.89 19.43
C HIS A 2 -7.50 -1.73 18.65
N ASN A 3 -7.04 -1.91 17.39
CA ASN A 3 -6.20 -0.88 16.73
C ASN A 3 -6.98 0.33 16.20
N VAL A 4 -8.23 0.20 15.72
CA VAL A 4 -8.98 1.32 15.10
C VAL A 4 -9.28 2.42 16.12
N SER A 5 -9.72 2.04 17.31
CA SER A 5 -10.03 2.95 18.41
C SER A 5 -8.79 3.69 18.89
N LYS A 6 -7.62 3.05 18.88
CA LYS A 6 -6.34 3.70 19.19
C LYS A 6 -5.96 4.73 18.11
N LEU A 7 -6.15 4.41 16.83
CA LEU A 7 -5.85 5.35 15.74
C LEU A 7 -6.75 6.58 15.72
N LEU A 8 -7.98 6.49 16.25
CA LEU A 8 -8.85 7.66 16.45
C LEU A 8 -8.24 8.68 17.45
N LEU A 9 -7.44 8.22 18.42
CA LEU A 9 -6.77 9.11 19.39
C LEU A 9 -5.72 10.02 18.75
N ILE A 10 -5.23 9.71 17.54
CA ILE A 10 -4.35 10.62 16.77
C ILE A 10 -5.04 11.96 16.49
N PHE A 11 -6.37 11.97 16.48
CA PHE A 11 -7.19 13.15 16.19
C PHE A 11 -7.77 13.82 17.43
N ASP A 12 -7.45 13.31 18.62
CA ASP A 12 -7.86 13.95 19.87
C ASP A 12 -7.01 15.22 20.11
N PRO A 13 -7.61 16.41 20.30
CA PRO A 13 -6.86 17.63 20.64
C PRO A 13 -6.01 17.51 21.91
N SER A 14 -6.34 16.55 22.78
CA SER A 14 -5.63 16.24 24.01
C SER A 14 -4.58 15.14 23.85
N PHE A 15 -4.35 14.59 22.65
CA PHE A 15 -3.41 13.48 22.41
C PHE A 15 -2.03 13.72 23.02
N GLY A 16 -1.46 14.92 22.83
CA GLY A 16 -0.17 15.30 23.41
C GLY A 16 -0.15 15.46 24.94
N LYS A 17 -1.30 15.38 25.61
CA LYS A 17 -1.48 15.39 27.07
C LYS A 17 -1.79 14.00 27.64
N LEU A 18 -2.03 12.99 26.80
CA LEU A 18 -2.23 11.61 27.25
C LEU A 18 -0.92 11.03 27.80
N GLU A 19 -1.02 9.96 28.59
CA GLU A 19 0.17 9.27 29.09
C GLU A 19 1.09 8.79 27.96
N THR A 20 2.40 8.82 28.20
CA THR A 20 3.44 8.35 27.28
C THR A 20 3.25 6.89 26.86
N SER A 21 2.65 6.05 27.73
CA SER A 21 2.20 4.68 27.45
C SER A 21 1.21 4.67 26.28
N VAL A 22 0.10 5.40 26.42
CA VAL A 22 -0.98 5.52 25.43
C VAL A 22 -0.46 6.12 24.12
N GLN A 23 0.35 7.20 24.18
CA GLN A 23 0.94 7.80 22.99
C GLN A 23 1.80 6.80 22.18
N LYS A 24 2.61 5.98 22.87
CA LYS A 24 3.42 4.91 22.25
C LYS A 24 2.56 3.82 21.61
N GLU A 25 1.47 3.40 22.26
CA GLU A 25 0.56 2.40 21.68
C GLU A 25 -0.13 2.91 20.41
N VAL A 26 -0.55 4.18 20.41
CA VAL A 26 -1.18 4.83 19.24
C VAL A 26 -0.18 4.96 18.09
N PHE A 27 1.07 5.33 18.38
CA PHE A 27 2.14 5.34 17.39
C PHE A 27 2.46 3.93 16.85
N SER A 28 2.48 2.90 17.72
CA SER A 28 2.70 1.51 17.30
C SER A 28 1.60 1.03 16.35
N ALA A 29 0.33 1.30 16.67
CA ALA A 29 -0.81 0.98 15.82
C ALA A 29 -0.73 1.67 14.44
N PHE A 30 -0.25 2.92 14.39
CA PHE A 30 -0.03 3.63 13.14
C PHE A 30 1.14 3.04 12.35
N ASN A 31 2.26 2.76 13.01
CA ASN A 31 3.42 2.14 12.40
C ASN A 31 3.07 0.77 11.79
N GLU A 32 2.37 -0.10 12.51
CA GLU A 32 1.86 -1.38 11.98
C GLU A 32 1.01 -1.21 10.72
N LEU A 33 0.13 -0.21 10.70
CA LEU A 33 -0.77 0.09 9.60
C LEU A 33 -0.04 0.50 8.30
N VAL A 34 1.02 1.31 8.41
CA VAL A 34 1.64 1.99 7.26
C VAL A 34 3.09 1.57 6.95
N TYR A 35 3.84 0.96 7.88
CA TYR A 35 5.27 0.72 7.71
C TYR A 35 5.59 -0.16 6.51
N ARG A 36 4.90 -1.32 6.39
CA ARG A 36 5.09 -2.25 5.26
C ARG A 36 4.77 -1.60 3.91
N LEU A 37 3.77 -0.72 3.88
CA LEU A 37 3.39 0.05 2.70
C LEU A 37 4.48 1.08 2.34
N VAL A 38 4.95 1.87 3.30
CA VAL A 38 6.02 2.86 3.05
C VAL A 38 7.31 2.16 2.61
N PHE A 39 7.71 1.10 3.31
CA PHE A 39 8.89 0.31 2.97
C PHE A 39 8.81 -0.33 1.58
N SER A 40 7.62 -0.74 1.11
CA SER A 40 7.49 -1.29 -0.25
C SER A 40 7.79 -0.27 -1.34
N TYR A 41 7.60 1.03 -1.09
CA TYR A 41 8.00 2.11 -2.00
C TYR A 41 9.49 2.45 -1.90
N VAL A 42 10.02 2.68 -0.68
CA VAL A 42 11.37 3.26 -0.50
C VAL A 42 12.49 2.24 -0.33
N LYS A 43 12.17 0.97 -0.02
CA LYS A 43 13.11 -0.16 0.15
C LYS A 43 14.29 0.12 1.12
N ASN A 44 14.15 1.11 2.00
CA ASN A 44 15.16 1.53 2.97
C ASN A 44 14.49 1.71 4.34
N HIS A 45 15.04 1.08 5.39
CA HIS A 45 14.44 1.09 6.72
C HIS A 45 14.45 2.47 7.38
N HIS A 46 15.53 3.24 7.22
CA HIS A 46 15.68 4.57 7.81
C HIS A 46 14.72 5.57 7.15
N SER A 47 14.73 5.66 5.81
CA SER A 47 13.76 6.49 5.07
C SER A 47 12.31 6.09 5.38
N ALA A 48 12.02 4.79 5.53
CA ALA A 48 10.69 4.34 5.90
C ALA A 48 10.27 4.79 7.31
N GLN A 49 11.17 4.72 8.29
CA GLN A 49 10.91 5.23 9.64
C GLN A 49 10.64 6.74 9.63
N ASP A 50 11.46 7.53 8.94
CA ASP A 50 11.31 8.99 8.85
C ASP A 50 9.97 9.38 8.21
N ILE A 51 9.59 8.73 7.10
CA ILE A 51 8.32 8.97 6.40
C ILE A 51 7.11 8.59 7.29
N VAL A 52 7.20 7.50 8.05
CA VAL A 52 6.15 7.09 9.00
C VAL A 52 6.02 8.13 10.12
N GLN A 53 7.12 8.63 10.67
CA GLN A 53 7.09 9.71 11.68
C GLN A 53 6.51 11.01 11.11
N GLU A 54 6.94 11.46 9.92
CA GLU A 54 6.41 12.66 9.26
C GLU A 54 4.91 12.52 8.95
N ALA A 55 4.46 11.33 8.53
CA ALA A 55 3.05 11.04 8.29
C ALA A 55 2.22 11.02 9.57
N PHE A 56 2.76 10.49 10.68
CA PHE A 56 2.09 10.52 11.99
C PHE A 56 1.91 11.96 12.49
N LEU A 57 2.97 12.77 12.43
CA LEU A 57 2.93 14.18 12.81
C LEU A 57 1.91 14.98 11.96
N LYS A 58 1.82 14.71 10.66
CA LYS A 58 0.79 15.30 9.79
C LYS A 58 -0.63 14.82 10.11
N ALA A 59 -0.80 13.55 10.50
CA ALA A 59 -2.09 13.04 10.93
C ALA A 59 -2.60 13.78 12.18
N PHE A 60 -1.72 14.01 13.15
CA PHE A 60 -2.02 14.78 14.36
C PHE A 60 -2.25 16.28 14.09
N THR A 61 -1.40 16.92 13.27
CA THR A 61 -1.42 18.39 13.08
C THR A 61 -2.34 18.88 11.97
N SER A 62 -2.80 18.02 11.06
CA SER A 62 -3.67 18.41 9.94
C SER A 62 -4.76 17.36 9.69
N PRO A 63 -5.65 17.11 10.67
CA PRO A 63 -6.74 16.16 10.54
C PRO A 63 -7.82 16.67 9.57
N PRO A 64 -8.49 15.79 8.80
CA PRO A 64 -9.63 16.19 7.98
C PRO A 64 -10.83 16.58 8.86
N HIS A 65 -11.53 17.67 8.50
CA HIS A 65 -12.67 18.19 9.28
C HIS A 65 -13.79 17.16 9.50
N HIS A 66 -13.99 16.24 8.55
CA HIS A 66 -14.95 15.14 8.69
C HIS A 66 -14.29 13.83 8.25
N LEU A 67 -13.99 12.97 9.22
CA LEU A 67 -13.48 11.63 8.99
C LEU A 67 -14.49 10.59 9.48
N ASP A 68 -15.07 9.86 8.52
CA ASP A 68 -15.81 8.63 8.81
C ASP A 68 -14.85 7.62 9.47
N LYS A 69 -15.26 7.04 10.61
CA LYS A 69 -14.48 6.02 11.35
C LYS A 69 -14.11 4.84 10.47
N ASN A 70 -14.90 4.52 9.44
CA ASN A 70 -14.63 3.44 8.49
C ASN A 70 -13.53 3.82 7.46
N LYS A 71 -13.29 5.11 7.23
CA LYS A 71 -12.35 5.62 6.22
C LYS A 71 -10.99 6.02 6.78
N ILE A 72 -10.85 6.09 8.11
CA ILE A 72 -9.62 6.46 8.82
C ILE A 72 -8.36 5.77 8.27
N CYS A 73 -8.41 4.46 8.06
CA CYS A 73 -7.26 3.66 7.59
C CYS A 73 -7.15 3.51 6.07
N SER A 74 -8.04 4.14 5.32
CA SER A 74 -7.76 4.52 3.94
C SER A 74 -7.00 5.85 3.91
N TRP A 75 -7.42 6.83 4.72
CA TRP A 75 -6.78 8.15 4.78
C TRP A 75 -5.35 8.11 5.32
N LEU A 76 -5.10 7.45 6.47
CA LEU A 76 -3.77 7.32 7.07
C LEU A 76 -2.77 6.62 6.13
N ARG A 77 -3.21 5.56 5.42
CA ARG A 77 -2.39 4.89 4.40
C ARG A 77 -2.14 5.77 3.18
N THR A 78 -3.12 6.57 2.77
CA THR A 78 -2.96 7.54 1.67
C THR A 78 -1.96 8.64 2.03
N LEU A 79 -2.02 9.16 3.26
CA LEU A 79 -1.06 10.14 3.79
C LEU A 79 0.37 9.58 3.79
N ALA A 80 0.56 8.37 4.32
CA ALA A 80 1.87 7.70 4.34
C ALA A 80 2.39 7.35 2.94
N LYS A 81 1.53 6.85 2.04
CA LYS A 81 1.86 6.63 0.61
C LYS A 81 2.33 7.93 -0.04
N ASN A 82 1.60 9.03 0.15
CA ASN A 82 1.97 10.33 -0.42
C ASN A 82 3.31 10.84 0.13
N GLY A 83 3.61 10.58 1.41
CA GLY A 83 4.94 10.80 2.00
C GLY A 83 6.05 10.05 1.24
N ALA A 84 5.87 8.75 1.03
CA ALA A 84 6.84 7.92 0.30
C ALA A 84 7.05 8.36 -1.16
N ILE A 85 5.96 8.68 -1.88
CA ILE A 85 6.03 9.20 -3.25
C ILE A 85 6.78 10.54 -3.28
N ASN A 86 6.54 11.42 -2.32
CA ASN A 86 7.23 12.71 -2.25
C ASN A 86 8.71 12.57 -1.87
N HIS A 87 9.07 11.62 -1.02
CA HIS A 87 10.47 11.28 -0.72
C HIS A 87 11.20 10.83 -2.00
N LEU A 88 10.65 9.86 -2.73
CA LEU A 88 11.22 9.37 -3.99
C LEU A 88 11.33 10.47 -5.06
N ARG A 89 10.33 11.34 -5.16
CA ARG A 89 10.39 12.53 -6.05
C ARG A 89 11.49 13.51 -5.67
N LYS A 90 11.77 13.71 -4.38
CA LYS A 90 12.90 14.55 -3.91
C LYS A 90 14.24 13.90 -4.25
N GLN A 91 14.43 12.61 -3.96
CA GLN A 91 15.65 11.88 -4.31
C GLN A 91 15.93 11.90 -5.82
N LYS A 92 14.91 11.67 -6.67
CA LYS A 92 15.03 11.75 -8.13
C LYS A 92 15.39 13.15 -8.66
N ARG A 93 15.14 14.22 -7.90
CA ARG A 93 15.62 15.59 -8.24
C ARG A 93 17.09 15.82 -7.86
N MET A 94 17.62 15.04 -6.92
CA MET A 94 19.02 15.13 -6.49
C MET A 94 19.93 14.14 -7.23
N ILE A 95 19.37 13.08 -7.83
CA ILE A 95 20.10 12.06 -8.60
C ILE A 95 19.56 12.05 -10.05
N PRO A 96 20.31 12.59 -11.03
CA PRO A 96 19.86 12.61 -12.42
C PRO A 96 20.09 11.24 -13.12
N SER A 97 19.29 10.22 -12.78
CA SER A 97 19.07 9.06 -13.67
C SER A 97 17.82 8.20 -13.33
N ILE A 98 17.15 7.75 -14.39
CA ILE A 98 16.45 6.46 -14.58
C ILE A 98 15.69 5.86 -13.37
N ILE A 99 14.55 6.43 -12.98
CA ILE A 99 13.45 5.71 -12.31
C ILE A 99 12.11 6.22 -12.85
N ASP A 100 11.29 5.36 -13.45
CA ASP A 100 10.05 5.77 -14.14
C ASP A 100 8.89 6.20 -13.23
N ASN A 101 8.05 7.11 -13.73
CA ASN A 101 6.91 7.67 -13.00
C ASN A 101 5.71 6.70 -12.85
N ASP A 102 5.71 5.55 -13.54
CA ASP A 102 4.55 4.64 -13.63
C ASP A 102 4.34 3.75 -12.39
N MET A 103 5.28 3.67 -11.45
CA MET A 103 5.17 2.82 -10.23
C MET A 103 4.05 3.22 -9.25
N PHE A 104 3.45 4.40 -9.39
CA PHE A 104 2.63 5.00 -8.32
C PHE A 104 1.13 4.67 -8.37
N HIS A 105 0.67 3.99 -9.43
CA HIS A 105 -0.75 3.76 -9.71
C HIS A 105 -1.29 2.40 -9.20
N ASN A 106 -1.19 2.18 -7.88
CA ASN A 106 -1.98 1.17 -7.18
C ASN A 106 -2.76 1.81 -6.02
N GLN A 107 -4.09 1.69 -6.08
CA GLN A 107 -5.05 2.07 -5.04
C GLN A 107 -5.87 0.82 -4.70
N HIS A 108 -5.41 0.06 -3.70
CA HIS A 108 -6.19 -1.02 -3.11
C HIS A 108 -6.30 -0.77 -1.60
N CYS A 109 -7.54 -0.59 -1.15
CA CYS A 109 -7.88 -0.43 0.26
C CYS A 109 -7.87 -1.80 0.95
N LEU A 110 -7.20 -1.90 2.10
CA LEU A 110 -7.43 -2.98 3.06
C LEU A 110 -8.22 -2.38 4.23
N LEU A 111 -9.55 -2.41 4.14
CA LEU A 111 -10.43 -1.99 5.22
C LEU A 111 -10.24 -2.91 6.46
N TYR A 112 -10.71 -2.45 7.62
CA TYR A 112 -10.72 -3.28 8.84
C TYR A 112 -11.87 -4.26 8.80
N GLU A 113 -11.67 -5.39 9.49
CA GLU A 113 -12.54 -6.55 9.39
C GLU A 113 -12.99 -7.02 10.78
N THR A 114 -14.27 -7.41 10.86
CA THR A 114 -14.81 -8.29 11.91
C THR A 114 -14.23 -9.70 11.79
N LEU A 115 -14.57 -10.60 12.72
CA LEU A 115 -14.16 -12.00 12.61
C LEU A 115 -14.77 -12.65 11.36
N GLU A 116 -16.06 -12.41 11.06
CA GLU A 116 -16.66 -12.89 9.81
C GLU A 116 -15.96 -12.30 8.58
N GLN A 117 -15.67 -11.00 8.57
CA GLN A 117 -14.97 -10.37 7.44
C GLN A 117 -13.51 -10.85 7.31
N SER A 118 -12.87 -11.32 8.38
CA SER A 118 -11.53 -11.92 8.31
C SER A 118 -11.57 -13.34 7.72
N ILE A 119 -12.62 -14.11 8.02
CA ILE A 119 -12.90 -15.41 7.38
C ILE A 119 -13.27 -15.21 5.91
N GLU A 120 -14.10 -14.19 5.62
CA GLU A 120 -14.44 -13.76 4.26
C GLU A 120 -13.20 -13.32 3.48
N ARG A 121 -12.29 -12.53 4.08
CA ARG A 121 -11.00 -12.19 3.48
C ARG A 121 -10.12 -13.41 3.27
N GLU A 122 -10.07 -14.37 4.20
CA GLU A 122 -9.24 -15.56 4.05
C GLU A 122 -9.79 -16.48 2.94
N ALA A 123 -11.12 -16.56 2.79
CA ALA A 123 -11.77 -17.17 1.64
C ALA A 123 -11.47 -16.42 0.33
N MET A 124 -11.66 -15.09 0.28
CA MET A 124 -11.33 -14.24 -0.87
C MET A 124 -9.84 -14.30 -1.25
N PHE A 125 -8.95 -14.43 -0.27
CA PHE A 125 -7.52 -14.55 -0.48
C PHE A 125 -7.16 -15.93 -1.05
N THR A 126 -7.78 -16.99 -0.51
CA THR A 126 -7.65 -18.36 -1.05
C THR A 126 -8.17 -18.43 -2.49
N GLU A 127 -9.29 -17.79 -2.78
CA GLU A 127 -9.84 -17.68 -4.13
C GLU A 127 -8.94 -16.85 -5.05
N LEU A 128 -8.45 -15.69 -4.60
CA LEU A 128 -7.48 -14.87 -5.35
C LEU A 128 -6.22 -15.66 -5.70
N ILE A 129 -5.67 -16.45 -4.77
CA ILE A 129 -4.53 -17.34 -5.02
C ILE A 129 -4.88 -18.43 -6.04
N SER A 130 -6.10 -18.99 -5.99
CA SER A 130 -6.61 -19.94 -6.98
C SER A 130 -6.70 -19.33 -8.38
N CYS A 131 -7.32 -18.15 -8.53
CA CYS A 131 -7.38 -17.41 -9.80
C CYS A 131 -5.99 -17.06 -10.33
N ILE A 132 -5.08 -16.60 -9.45
CA ILE A 132 -3.68 -16.35 -9.82
C ILE A 132 -3.00 -17.64 -10.28
N ALA A 133 -3.27 -18.80 -9.67
CA ALA A 133 -2.69 -20.08 -10.09
C ALA A 133 -3.19 -20.53 -11.47
N GLN A 134 -4.46 -20.26 -11.80
CA GLN A 134 -5.08 -20.59 -13.10
C GLN A 134 -4.62 -19.70 -14.25
N LEU A 135 -4.07 -18.50 -13.98
CA LEU A 135 -3.52 -17.64 -15.02
C LEU A 135 -2.46 -18.36 -15.89
N PRO A 136 -2.41 -18.09 -17.22
CA PRO A 136 -1.33 -18.55 -18.09
C PRO A 136 0.05 -18.17 -17.55
N GLN A 137 1.03 -19.07 -17.68
CA GLN A 137 2.36 -18.93 -17.07
C GLN A 137 3.05 -17.58 -17.38
N ARG A 138 2.91 -17.07 -18.61
CA ARG A 138 3.44 -15.76 -19.01
C ARG A 138 2.78 -14.59 -18.25
N LEU A 139 1.48 -14.66 -17.96
CA LEU A 139 0.78 -13.65 -17.18
C LEU A 139 1.17 -13.73 -15.70
N LYS A 140 1.30 -14.95 -15.14
CA LYS A 140 1.81 -15.17 -13.77
C LYS A 140 3.20 -14.59 -13.59
N LEU A 141 4.12 -14.86 -14.52
CA LEU A 141 5.50 -14.36 -14.46
C LEU A 141 5.55 -12.82 -14.52
N ILE A 142 4.82 -12.20 -15.45
CA ILE A 142 4.80 -10.74 -15.57
C ILE A 142 4.14 -10.08 -14.34
N LEU A 143 3.06 -10.67 -13.81
CA LEU A 143 2.42 -10.21 -12.58
C LEU A 143 3.35 -10.37 -11.36
N TYR A 144 4.11 -11.46 -11.28
CA TYR A 144 5.09 -11.70 -10.22
C TYR A 144 6.23 -10.66 -10.25
N LEU A 145 6.85 -10.47 -11.43
CA LEU A 145 7.92 -9.49 -11.62
C LEU A 145 7.48 -8.05 -11.33
N TYR A 146 6.21 -7.73 -11.58
CA TYR A 146 5.66 -6.41 -11.26
C TYR A 146 5.27 -6.26 -9.78
N CYS A 147 4.49 -7.18 -9.22
CA CYS A 147 3.91 -7.02 -7.88
C CYS A 147 4.86 -7.42 -6.74
N PHE A 148 5.70 -8.43 -6.94
CA PHE A 148 6.58 -8.96 -5.89
C PHE A 148 8.01 -8.44 -6.06
N GLU A 149 8.59 -8.56 -7.26
CA GLU A 149 9.94 -8.03 -7.55
C GLU A 149 9.96 -6.51 -7.73
N ASN A 150 8.80 -5.84 -7.85
CA ASN A 150 8.66 -4.39 -8.01
C ASN A 150 9.41 -3.81 -9.25
N LEU A 151 9.56 -4.60 -10.32
CA LEU A 151 10.22 -4.14 -11.55
C LEU A 151 9.33 -3.17 -12.34
N SER A 152 9.94 -2.15 -12.94
CA SER A 152 9.26 -1.25 -13.88
C SER A 152 8.88 -1.97 -15.17
N TYR A 153 7.94 -1.41 -15.95
CA TYR A 153 7.56 -2.00 -17.24
C TYR A 153 8.76 -2.16 -18.16
N ARG A 154 9.65 -1.15 -18.19
CA ARG A 154 10.95 -1.19 -18.84
C ARG A 154 11.82 -2.36 -18.38
N HIS A 155 12.11 -2.51 -17.09
CA HIS A 155 12.95 -3.60 -16.59
C HIS A 155 12.34 -4.99 -16.85
N ILE A 156 11.01 -5.13 -16.83
CA ILE A 156 10.32 -6.37 -17.23
C ILE A 156 10.46 -6.60 -18.74
N SER A 157 10.35 -5.54 -19.55
CA SER A 157 10.46 -5.61 -21.01
C SER A 157 11.89 -6.00 -21.46
N GLU A 158 12.91 -5.45 -20.80
CA GLU A 158 14.32 -5.79 -20.98
C GLU A 158 14.59 -7.22 -20.50
N LYS A 159 14.14 -7.60 -19.29
CA LYS A 159 14.35 -8.93 -18.70
C LYS A 159 13.67 -10.08 -19.45
N LEU A 160 12.58 -9.80 -20.16
CA LEU A 160 11.81 -10.80 -20.92
C LEU A 160 11.94 -10.65 -22.44
N SER A 161 12.75 -9.70 -22.95
CA SER A 161 12.90 -9.39 -24.38
C SER A 161 11.58 -9.16 -25.11
N ILE A 162 10.71 -8.32 -24.53
CA ILE A 162 9.39 -7.93 -25.09
C ILE A 162 9.25 -6.41 -25.08
N SER A 163 8.16 -5.87 -25.64
CA SER A 163 7.88 -4.43 -25.54
C SER A 163 7.18 -4.06 -24.22
N GLU A 164 7.39 -2.84 -23.72
CA GLU A 164 6.64 -2.30 -22.57
C GLU A 164 5.12 -2.32 -22.81
N GLY A 165 4.68 -2.13 -24.06
CA GLY A 165 3.28 -2.30 -24.45
C GLY A 165 2.76 -3.72 -24.20
N SER A 166 3.58 -4.74 -24.47
CA SER A 166 3.27 -6.14 -24.14
C SER A 166 3.21 -6.39 -22.64
N VAL A 167 4.09 -5.76 -21.85
CA VAL A 167 4.05 -5.81 -20.37
C VAL A 167 2.76 -5.19 -19.84
N ARG A 168 2.43 -3.96 -20.27
CA ARG A 168 1.20 -3.25 -19.88
C ARG A 168 -0.06 -4.03 -20.27
N GLN A 169 -0.11 -4.58 -21.48
CA GLN A 169 -1.25 -5.39 -21.92
C GLN A 169 -1.35 -6.72 -21.16
N SER A 170 -0.23 -7.36 -20.82
CA SER A 170 -0.20 -8.58 -20.00
C SER A 170 -0.71 -8.32 -18.58
N LEU A 171 -0.26 -7.23 -17.93
CA LEU A 171 -0.74 -6.82 -16.60
C LEU A 171 -2.20 -6.39 -16.60
N TYR A 172 -2.71 -5.83 -17.70
CA TYR A 172 -4.14 -5.56 -17.87
C TYR A 172 -4.92 -6.87 -17.99
N ARG A 173 -4.50 -7.80 -18.86
CA ARG A 173 -5.14 -9.12 -19.04
C ARG A 173 -5.16 -9.92 -17.74
N ALA A 174 -4.04 -10.00 -17.03
CA ALA A 174 -3.94 -10.70 -15.74
C ALA A 174 -4.95 -10.18 -14.71
N ARG A 175 -5.04 -8.84 -14.55
CA ARG A 175 -6.03 -8.21 -13.66
C ARG A 175 -7.46 -8.40 -14.12
N LYS A 176 -7.72 -8.38 -15.43
CA LYS A 176 -9.04 -8.64 -15.99
C LYS A 176 -9.48 -10.08 -15.73
N THR A 177 -8.65 -11.07 -16.05
CA THR A 177 -8.97 -12.49 -15.80
C THR A 177 -9.24 -12.76 -14.33
N ILE A 178 -8.35 -12.33 -13.41
CA ILE A 178 -8.60 -12.44 -11.96
C ILE A 178 -9.95 -11.81 -11.58
N LYS A 179 -10.26 -10.61 -12.09
CA LYS A 179 -11.53 -9.94 -11.79
C LYS A 179 -12.73 -10.73 -12.35
N ASP A 180 -12.66 -11.20 -13.58
CA ASP A 180 -13.76 -11.91 -14.23
C ASP A 180 -14.01 -13.26 -13.51
N ASP A 181 -12.95 -14.00 -13.14
CA ASP A 181 -13.02 -15.24 -12.36
C ASP A 181 -13.62 -15.04 -10.96
N MET A 182 -13.29 -13.93 -10.28
CA MET A 182 -13.83 -13.58 -8.96
C MET A 182 -15.27 -13.00 -8.98
N ASN A 183 -15.80 -12.60 -10.15
CA ASN A 183 -17.19 -12.14 -10.28
C ASN A 183 -18.09 -13.18 -10.99
N GLY A 184 -17.51 -14.29 -11.45
CA GLY A 184 -18.18 -15.32 -12.26
C GLY A 184 -18.73 -16.51 -11.48
N LYS A 185 -18.88 -16.39 -10.16
CA LYS A 185 -19.40 -17.42 -9.24
C LYS A 185 -20.37 -16.81 -8.24
#